data_AF-A0A0B3B4J5-F1
#
_entry.id   AF-A0A0B3B4J5-F1
#
_cell.length_a   1.000
_cell.length_b   1.000
_cell.length_c   1.000
_cell.angle_alpha   90.00
_cell.angle_beta   90.00
_cell.angle_gamma   90.00
#
_symmetry.space_group_name_H-M   'P 1'
#
loop_
_entity.id
_entity.type
_entity.pdbx_description
1 polymer ?
#
loop_
_entity_poly.entity_id
_entity_poly.type
_entity_poly.pdbx_seq_one_letter_code
_entity_poly.pdbx_strand_id
1 'polypeptide(L)'
;MQKEWVIGVSIGLMFVLSIIVFSHTSEANSYTGNFVMPRLCSGGPNQQGTCPQGQLCNAARNGLCKKALEPGKAQQPEKKVKYGLNSMSPFTADDLFRSGDREELLIGTQLNSSNAFGNTLQDNQVDGLLDTTLKINNNNYRFHEEILLSSGFYNGSTVETGLTFDRSEEWKERAFVQIPANSFGYRFKFDEPLRSGEYLSDAYYTNPIILPFLGKFLKIKRTDADSINTNLVEKQVLNAGNGAVVYINGIRTVVTLRGTSGSHADIQMQVSGRNPIQRLTIDQRTEKTFVFPSINITVWVENIIDQDGTRNDQVTLYIGTDKTQIYHSGDPFIGEDSLDPIYTWNLKNLNTPNPTMEVKNAVSINNWDETENPLVKHALYPGDYLCLPNNYACLIFEKINQEDKDFQKYTIKTDVVRTLSDENNDRSKRQTRVIEFKAVGKRDEGLFAAGLYTDSILITVNNSGLRLYRKELGSEYLPFNSISTTRASFNLQHFDSSVLVDVAWSKLTGKGNITLMSSGNTNPSTDGSVTIYFENSTQGITYLGHSDSDRVNANDIRYNNLGTLFDISGKEENLRTKNGAIISDPKFNSKSDQFMISIPRNVNNYRAYLRVARPRDSLPITT
;
A
#
# COMPACT_ATOMS: atom_id res chain seq x y z
N MET A 1 -47.80 70.00 4.63
CA MET A 1 -47.70 70.14 6.09
C MET A 1 -47.08 68.83 6.60
N GLN A 2 -45.75 68.74 6.73
CA GLN A 2 -44.95 69.03 7.95
C GLN A 2 -45.40 68.13 9.13
N LYS A 3 -44.56 67.30 9.79
CA LYS A 3 -43.13 67.42 10.12
C LYS A 3 -42.50 66.02 10.37
N GLU A 4 -41.20 65.94 10.07
CA GLU A 4 -40.21 64.95 10.51
C GLU A 4 -40.01 64.94 12.03
N TRP A 5 -39.54 63.82 12.60
CA TRP A 5 -38.55 63.80 13.69
C TRP A 5 -37.62 62.58 13.56
N VAL A 6 -36.34 62.87 13.72
CA VAL A 6 -35.15 62.01 13.69
C VAL A 6 -34.93 61.40 15.08
N ILE A 7 -34.52 60.12 15.17
CA ILE A 7 -33.73 59.61 16.30
C ILE A 7 -32.65 58.67 15.76
N GLY A 8 -31.39 59.04 16.00
CA GLY A 8 -30.20 58.25 15.69
C GLY A 8 -29.97 57.13 16.70
N VAL A 9 -29.36 56.03 16.23
CA VAL A 9 -28.86 54.95 17.08
C VAL A 9 -27.34 54.90 16.94
N SER A 10 -26.69 55.15 18.07
CA SER A 10 -25.26 55.01 18.30
C SER A 10 -24.94 53.52 18.51
N ILE A 11 -24.08 52.94 17.68
CA ILE A 11 -23.55 51.58 17.89
C ILE A 11 -22.22 51.73 18.62
N GLY A 12 -22.27 51.57 19.94
CA GLY A 12 -21.10 51.42 20.79
C GLY A 12 -20.55 50.00 20.72
N LEU A 13 -19.27 49.89 20.36
CA LEU A 13 -18.41 48.74 20.57
C LEU A 13 -18.44 48.31 22.05
N MET A 14 -18.70 47.03 22.33
CA MET A 14 -18.32 46.41 23.60
C MET A 14 -17.71 45.04 23.33
N PHE A 15 -16.39 44.95 23.51
CA PHE A 15 -15.63 43.71 23.59
C PHE A 15 -16.02 42.97 24.87
N VAL A 16 -16.50 41.73 24.75
CA VAL A 16 -16.60 40.79 25.88
C VAL A 16 -15.41 39.84 25.78
N LEU A 17 -14.44 40.06 26.65
CA LEU A 17 -13.31 39.18 26.91
C LEU A 17 -13.76 38.16 27.98
N SER A 18 -14.07 36.92 27.58
CA SER A 18 -14.34 35.84 28.54
C SER A 18 -13.02 35.23 29.01
N ILE A 19 -12.60 35.59 30.22
CA ILE A 19 -11.54 34.91 30.98
C ILE A 19 -12.22 33.75 31.73
N ILE A 20 -11.91 32.51 31.36
CA ILE A 20 -12.26 31.32 32.12
C ILE A 20 -11.13 31.09 33.15
N VAL A 21 -11.44 31.30 34.43
CA VAL A 21 -10.60 30.90 35.56
C VAL A 21 -11.04 29.51 36.01
N PHE A 22 -10.21 28.50 35.78
CA PHE A 22 -10.36 27.19 36.44
C PHE A 22 -9.60 27.22 37.77
N SER A 23 -10.35 27.24 38.87
CA SER A 23 -9.83 26.92 40.20
C SER A 23 -9.88 25.41 40.40
N HIS A 24 -8.71 24.76 40.54
CA HIS A 24 -8.61 23.38 41.01
C HIS A 24 -8.51 23.37 42.54
N THR A 25 -9.54 22.84 43.20
CA THR A 25 -9.47 22.36 44.58
C THR A 25 -9.06 20.89 44.55
N SER A 26 -7.90 20.58 45.12
CA SER A 26 -7.40 19.21 45.28
C SER A 26 -8.00 18.56 46.52
N GLU A 27 -8.85 17.54 46.34
CA GLU A 27 -9.17 16.56 47.38
C GLU A 27 -8.14 15.43 47.33
N ALA A 28 -7.45 15.23 48.46
CA ALA A 28 -6.50 14.15 48.65
C ALA A 28 -7.23 12.86 49.02
N ASN A 29 -7.29 11.90 48.08
CA ASN A 29 -7.63 10.51 48.37
C ASN A 29 -6.36 9.66 48.47
N SER A 30 -6.06 9.20 49.68
CA SER A 30 -4.97 8.27 49.97
C SER A 30 -5.32 6.86 49.49
N TYR A 31 -4.76 6.44 48.35
CA TYR A 31 -4.76 5.05 47.90
C TYR A 31 -3.43 4.38 48.28
N THR A 32 -3.47 3.44 49.22
CA THR A 32 -2.35 2.53 49.54
C THR A 32 -2.37 1.35 48.56
N GLY A 33 -1.80 1.55 47.38
CA GLY A 33 -1.47 0.47 46.45
C GLY A 33 0.05 0.38 46.27
N ASN A 34 0.63 -0.80 46.51
CA ASN A 34 2.06 -1.05 46.30
C ASN A 34 2.42 -0.91 44.80
N PHE A 35 2.76 0.30 44.38
CA PHE A 35 3.23 0.60 43.04
C PHE A 35 4.73 0.26 42.97
N VAL A 36 5.05 -0.90 42.37
CA VAL A 36 6.44 -1.27 42.09
C VAL A 36 6.89 -0.46 40.87
N MET A 37 7.69 0.59 41.09
CA MET A 37 8.28 1.36 40.00
C MET A 37 9.13 0.45 39.08
N PRO A 38 9.01 0.56 37.75
CA PRO A 38 9.90 -0.13 36.83
C PRO A 38 11.34 0.35 37.07
N ARG A 39 12.25 -0.59 37.29
CA ARG A 39 13.65 -0.30 37.61
C ARG A 39 14.35 0.25 36.37
N LEU A 40 14.74 1.51 36.44
CA LEU A 40 15.49 2.21 35.40
C LEU A 40 16.95 1.75 35.41
N CYS A 41 17.52 1.60 34.22
CA CYS A 41 18.93 1.30 34.01
C CYS A 41 19.82 2.50 34.38
N SER A 42 21.03 2.24 34.92
CA SER A 42 21.96 3.28 35.37
C SER A 42 22.51 4.18 34.27
N GLY A 43 22.43 3.76 33.00
CA GLY A 43 22.92 4.54 31.85
C GLY A 43 21.90 5.54 31.27
N GLY A 44 20.64 5.49 31.69
CA GLY A 44 19.57 6.27 31.04
C GLY A 44 19.19 5.75 29.63
N PRO A 45 18.28 6.44 28.93
CA PRO A 45 17.88 6.05 27.59
C PRO A 45 19.08 6.14 26.64
N ASN A 46 19.36 5.05 25.90
CA ASN A 46 20.40 4.95 24.86
C ASN A 46 21.87 4.86 25.32
N GLN A 47 22.18 4.57 26.58
CA GLN A 47 23.55 4.24 27.01
C GLN A 47 23.66 2.82 27.58
N GLN A 48 24.85 2.21 27.47
CA GLN A 48 25.15 0.96 28.17
C GLN A 48 25.17 1.21 29.68
N GLY A 49 24.38 0.45 30.43
CA GLY A 49 24.33 0.51 31.89
C GLY A 49 24.12 -0.86 32.51
N THR A 50 24.20 -0.91 33.83
CA THR A 50 24.05 -2.13 34.63
C THR A 50 22.69 -2.14 35.32
N CYS A 51 21.99 -3.27 35.23
CA CYS A 51 20.77 -3.52 35.99
C CYS A 51 21.11 -4.30 37.27
N PRO A 52 20.36 -4.11 38.37
CA PRO A 52 20.51 -4.96 39.56
C PRO A 52 20.34 -6.44 39.18
N GLN A 53 21.19 -7.32 39.72
CA GLN A 53 21.20 -8.79 39.48
C GLN A 53 21.75 -9.24 38.11
N GLY A 54 22.69 -8.51 37.51
CA GLY A 54 23.48 -9.00 36.36
C GLY A 54 22.75 -9.02 35.02
N GLN A 55 21.65 -8.27 34.90
CA GLN A 55 20.91 -8.11 33.65
C GLN A 55 21.56 -7.03 32.76
N LEU A 56 21.50 -7.22 31.45
CA LEU A 56 22.01 -6.27 30.44
C LEU A 56 20.93 -5.26 30.03
N CYS A 57 21.33 -4.01 29.86
CA CYS A 57 20.48 -2.89 29.47
C CYS A 57 20.29 -2.86 27.95
N ASN A 58 19.04 -2.74 27.48
CA ASN A 58 18.70 -2.77 26.04
C ASN A 58 18.42 -1.36 25.49
N ALA A 59 19.27 -0.91 24.57
CA ALA A 59 19.13 0.39 23.90
C ALA A 59 17.83 0.50 23.08
N ALA A 60 17.37 -0.58 22.45
CA ALA A 60 16.16 -0.59 21.62
C ALA A 60 14.84 -0.47 22.41
N ARG A 61 14.90 -0.42 23.76
CA ARG A 61 13.72 -0.25 24.63
C ARG A 61 13.91 0.84 25.67
N ASN A 62 14.60 1.93 25.31
CA ASN A 62 14.79 3.10 26.18
C ASN A 62 15.35 2.77 27.57
N GLY A 63 16.23 1.75 27.69
CA GLY A 63 16.93 1.45 28.95
C GLY A 63 16.14 0.61 29.97
N LEU A 64 15.16 -0.20 29.53
CA LEU A 64 14.47 -1.15 30.42
C LEU A 64 15.27 -2.45 30.62
N CYS A 65 15.35 -2.92 31.88
CA CYS A 65 16.04 -4.17 32.25
C CYS A 65 15.28 -5.43 31.79
N LYS A 66 15.96 -6.34 31.09
CA LYS A 66 15.39 -7.63 30.65
C LYS A 66 15.70 -8.74 31.64
N LYS A 67 14.69 -9.55 32.01
CA LYS A 67 14.90 -10.79 32.77
C LYS A 67 15.84 -11.71 31.96
N ALA A 68 16.97 -12.09 32.54
CA ALA A 68 17.93 -12.98 31.89
C ALA A 68 17.22 -14.30 31.50
N LEU A 69 17.28 -14.65 30.22
CA LEU A 69 16.84 -15.95 29.74
C LEU A 69 17.76 -17.00 30.36
N GLU A 70 17.18 -18.10 30.85
CA GLU A 70 17.93 -19.20 31.44
C GLU A 70 19.00 -19.72 30.45
N PRO A 71 20.29 -19.78 30.84
CA PRO A 71 21.33 -20.31 29.99
C PRO A 71 21.08 -21.81 29.79
N GLY A 72 20.69 -22.21 28.57
CA GLY A 72 20.52 -23.63 28.22
C GLY A 72 19.38 -23.95 27.25
N LYS A 73 18.42 -23.03 27.04
CA LYS A 73 17.40 -23.18 25.99
C LYS A 73 17.68 -22.21 24.85
N ALA A 74 18.54 -22.63 23.92
CA ALA A 74 18.52 -22.05 22.59
C ALA A 74 17.14 -22.36 22.00
N GLN A 75 16.22 -21.38 22.02
CA GLN A 75 15.09 -21.41 21.11
C GLN A 75 15.72 -21.45 19.72
N GLN A 76 15.64 -22.62 19.06
CA GLN A 76 15.83 -22.66 17.63
C GLN A 76 14.95 -21.56 17.06
N PRO A 77 15.47 -20.66 16.19
CA PRO A 77 14.63 -19.68 15.54
C PRO A 77 13.55 -20.48 14.84
N GLU A 78 12.32 -20.41 15.36
CA GLU A 78 11.18 -20.95 14.66
C GLU A 78 11.25 -20.34 13.27
N LYS A 79 11.30 -21.21 12.26
CA LYS A 79 11.37 -20.84 10.85
C LYS A 79 10.00 -20.23 10.53
N LYS A 80 9.78 -18.99 10.98
CA LYS A 80 8.54 -18.24 10.82
C LYS A 80 8.29 -18.19 9.32
N VAL A 81 7.11 -18.64 8.92
CA VAL A 81 6.65 -18.49 7.54
C VAL A 81 6.67 -16.99 7.27
N LYS A 82 7.53 -16.56 6.35
CA LYS A 82 7.61 -15.14 5.96
C LYS A 82 6.36 -14.83 5.12
N TYR A 83 5.25 -14.57 5.79
CA TYR A 83 4.21 -13.74 5.22
C TYR A 83 4.83 -12.34 5.09
N GLY A 84 4.76 -11.72 3.94
CA GLY A 84 5.49 -10.47 3.73
C GLY A 84 5.47 -9.97 2.30
N LEU A 85 5.99 -8.75 2.17
CA LEU A 85 6.25 -8.12 0.89
C LEU A 85 7.46 -8.82 0.24
N ASN A 86 7.31 -9.17 -1.02
CA ASN A 86 8.37 -9.81 -1.80
C ASN A 86 8.55 -9.09 -3.12
N SER A 87 9.77 -9.12 -3.65
CA SER A 87 10.07 -8.63 -4.99
C SER A 87 9.97 -9.76 -6.01
N MET A 88 9.39 -9.49 -7.17
CA MET A 88 9.33 -10.44 -8.29
C MET A 88 10.68 -10.58 -9.00
N SER A 89 11.59 -9.59 -8.90
CA SER A 89 12.84 -9.57 -9.66
C SER A 89 13.68 -10.83 -9.42
N PRO A 90 14.18 -11.51 -10.48
CA PRO A 90 14.21 -11.10 -11.89
C PRO A 90 13.01 -11.61 -12.74
N PHE A 91 11.98 -12.17 -12.12
CA PHE A 91 10.83 -12.77 -12.80
C PHE A 91 9.71 -11.76 -13.10
N THR A 92 8.82 -12.13 -14.03
CA THR A 92 7.58 -11.39 -14.29
C THR A 92 6.40 -11.99 -13.51
N ALA A 93 5.29 -11.24 -13.44
CA ALA A 93 4.07 -11.74 -12.82
C ALA A 93 3.55 -13.03 -13.50
N ASP A 94 3.70 -13.15 -14.82
CA ASP A 94 3.28 -14.33 -15.56
C ASP A 94 4.17 -15.55 -15.29
N ASP A 95 5.41 -15.36 -14.86
CA ASP A 95 6.30 -16.47 -14.49
C ASP A 95 5.92 -17.07 -13.12
N LEU A 96 5.50 -16.21 -12.18
CA LEU A 96 5.30 -16.57 -10.78
C LEU A 96 3.84 -16.88 -10.42
N PHE A 97 2.88 -16.28 -11.12
CA PHE A 97 1.47 -16.33 -10.76
C PHE A 97 0.61 -17.01 -11.83
N ARG A 98 -0.53 -17.54 -11.39
CA ARG A 98 -1.58 -18.06 -12.26
C ARG A 98 -2.33 -16.90 -12.93
N SER A 99 -3.31 -17.23 -13.75
CA SER A 99 -4.28 -16.23 -14.22
C SER A 99 -5.02 -15.64 -13.02
N GLY A 100 -5.34 -14.36 -13.10
CA GLY A 100 -6.09 -13.64 -12.08
C GLY A 100 -6.56 -12.31 -12.64
N ASP A 101 -7.28 -11.56 -11.83
CA ASP A 101 -7.85 -10.29 -12.25
C ASP A 101 -6.75 -9.25 -12.39
N ARG A 102 -6.77 -8.48 -13.48
CA ARG A 102 -5.70 -7.54 -13.84
C ARG A 102 -6.31 -6.21 -14.23
N GLU A 103 -5.84 -5.16 -13.55
CA GLU A 103 -6.38 -3.81 -13.68
C GLU A 103 -5.32 -2.81 -14.13
N GLU A 104 -5.75 -1.82 -14.92
CA GLU A 104 -4.92 -0.70 -15.38
C GLU A 104 -5.45 0.63 -14.81
N LEU A 105 -4.88 1.03 -13.68
CA LEU A 105 -5.43 2.08 -12.83
C LEU A 105 -4.68 3.41 -12.98
N LEU A 106 -5.42 4.52 -12.98
CA LEU A 106 -4.82 5.85 -12.82
C LEU A 106 -4.30 6.01 -11.38
N ILE A 107 -3.23 6.78 -11.19
CA ILE A 107 -2.74 7.14 -9.85
C ILE A 107 -3.85 7.90 -9.10
N GLY A 108 -4.03 7.56 -7.83
CA GLY A 108 -5.11 8.03 -6.94
C GLY A 108 -6.39 7.19 -7.03
N THR A 109 -6.46 6.20 -7.93
CA THR A 109 -7.64 5.32 -8.02
C THR A 109 -7.64 4.29 -6.89
N GLN A 110 -8.75 4.20 -6.17
CA GLN A 110 -8.99 3.16 -5.17
C GLN A 110 -9.15 1.80 -5.85
N LEU A 111 -8.45 0.79 -5.31
CA LEU A 111 -8.50 -0.59 -5.82
C LEU A 111 -9.91 -1.18 -5.73
N ASN A 112 -10.69 -0.78 -4.72
CA ASN A 112 -12.03 -1.27 -4.49
C ASN A 112 -13.13 -0.51 -5.27
N SER A 113 -12.74 0.44 -6.14
CA SER A 113 -13.71 1.19 -6.95
C SER A 113 -14.35 0.29 -8.02
N SER A 114 -15.55 0.65 -8.49
CA SER A 114 -16.28 -0.11 -9.53
C SER A 114 -15.60 -0.10 -10.90
N ASN A 115 -14.64 0.82 -11.11
CA ASN A 115 -13.84 0.92 -12.34
C ASN A 115 -12.45 0.30 -12.15
N ALA A 116 -12.27 -0.46 -11.07
CA ALA A 116 -11.11 -1.28 -10.73
C ALA A 116 -11.65 -2.67 -10.31
N PHE A 117 -11.00 -3.35 -9.36
CA PHE A 117 -11.37 -4.68 -8.89
C PHE A 117 -12.76 -4.77 -8.22
N GLY A 118 -13.31 -3.66 -7.73
CA GLY A 118 -14.48 -3.67 -6.85
C GLY A 118 -14.16 -4.18 -5.44
N ASN A 119 -15.19 -4.38 -4.61
CA ASN A 119 -14.98 -4.68 -3.18
C ASN A 119 -14.58 -6.13 -2.89
N THR A 120 -14.83 -7.04 -3.81
CA THR A 120 -14.63 -8.47 -3.65
C THR A 120 -14.25 -9.09 -4.99
N LEU A 121 -13.30 -10.02 -4.97
CA LEU A 121 -12.96 -10.86 -6.11
C LEU A 121 -13.32 -12.31 -5.83
N GLN A 122 -13.94 -12.98 -6.80
CA GLN A 122 -14.43 -14.37 -6.70
C GLN A 122 -13.69 -15.30 -7.67
N ASP A 123 -14.09 -16.57 -7.73
CA ASP A 123 -13.44 -17.65 -8.49
C ASP A 123 -13.37 -17.42 -10.00
N ASN A 124 -14.36 -16.72 -10.56
CA ASN A 124 -14.35 -16.29 -11.95
C ASN A 124 -13.30 -15.20 -12.26
N GLN A 125 -12.79 -14.51 -11.24
CA GLN A 125 -11.79 -13.44 -11.35
C GLN A 125 -10.40 -13.91 -10.91
N VAL A 126 -10.31 -14.75 -9.89
CA VAL A 126 -9.04 -15.24 -9.34
C VAL A 126 -9.03 -16.77 -9.39
N ASP A 127 -8.25 -17.33 -10.31
CA ASP A 127 -8.17 -18.77 -10.52
C ASP A 127 -7.80 -19.50 -9.22
N GLY A 128 -8.59 -20.53 -8.89
CA GLY A 128 -8.36 -21.41 -7.76
C GLY A 128 -9.00 -20.97 -6.44
N LEU A 129 -9.75 -19.86 -6.38
CA LEU A 129 -10.70 -19.68 -5.28
C LEU A 129 -11.79 -20.76 -5.37
N LEU A 130 -12.25 -21.24 -4.21
CA LEU A 130 -13.26 -22.29 -4.17
C LEU A 130 -14.67 -21.70 -4.24
N ASP A 131 -15.52 -22.24 -5.12
CA ASP A 131 -17.00 -22.20 -5.06
C ASP A 131 -17.48 -23.66 -5.15
N THR A 132 -17.85 -24.23 -4.00
CA THR A 132 -18.17 -25.66 -3.90
C THR A 132 -19.07 -25.96 -2.70
N THR A 133 -19.21 -27.24 -2.34
CA THR A 133 -20.04 -27.68 -1.21
C THR A 133 -19.20 -28.20 -0.06
N LEU A 134 -19.56 -27.80 1.16
CA LEU A 134 -19.04 -28.35 2.41
C LEU A 134 -20.12 -29.22 3.06
N LYS A 135 -19.76 -30.43 3.47
CA LYS A 135 -20.66 -31.29 4.25
C LYS A 135 -20.53 -30.96 5.74
N ILE A 136 -21.62 -30.53 6.35
CA ILE A 136 -21.73 -30.36 7.81
C ILE A 136 -22.81 -31.33 8.28
N ASN A 137 -22.43 -32.28 9.13
CA ASN A 137 -23.30 -33.38 9.55
C ASN A 137 -23.91 -34.13 8.35
N ASN A 138 -25.22 -33.99 8.14
CA ASN A 138 -25.96 -34.70 7.08
C ASN A 138 -26.36 -33.79 5.91
N ASN A 139 -26.06 -32.49 5.97
CA ASN A 139 -26.41 -31.54 4.93
C ASN A 139 -25.15 -31.06 4.18
N ASN A 140 -25.33 -30.75 2.90
CA ASN A 140 -24.33 -30.10 2.08
C ASN A 140 -24.69 -28.61 1.98
N TYR A 141 -23.73 -27.76 2.27
CA TYR A 141 -23.86 -26.32 2.20
C TYR A 141 -22.97 -25.77 1.11
N ARG A 142 -23.52 -24.96 0.22
CA ARG A 142 -22.70 -24.20 -0.74
C ARG A 142 -21.93 -23.10 -0.03
N PHE A 143 -20.68 -22.93 -0.43
CA PHE A 143 -19.82 -21.86 0.02
C PHE A 143 -18.92 -21.38 -1.11
N HIS A 144 -18.48 -20.14 -1.01
CA HIS A 144 -17.42 -19.60 -1.83
C HIS A 144 -16.38 -18.84 -0.98
N GLU A 145 -15.25 -18.61 -1.62
CA GLU A 145 -14.15 -17.80 -1.09
C GLU A 145 -14.05 -16.47 -1.85
N GLU A 146 -13.72 -15.41 -1.13
CA GLU A 146 -13.56 -14.06 -1.71
C GLU A 146 -12.21 -13.46 -1.28
N ILE A 147 -11.56 -12.73 -2.20
CA ILE A 147 -10.55 -11.75 -1.83
C ILE A 147 -11.25 -10.43 -1.52
N LEU A 148 -10.96 -9.84 -0.37
CA LEU A 148 -11.59 -8.60 0.08
C LEU A 148 -10.72 -7.39 -0.23
N LEU A 149 -11.36 -6.38 -0.82
CA LEU A 149 -10.84 -5.02 -0.95
C LEU A 149 -11.83 -4.09 -0.23
N SER A 150 -11.52 -3.71 1.00
CA SER A 150 -12.47 -3.02 1.88
C SER A 150 -12.75 -1.59 1.42
N SER A 151 -14.02 -1.17 1.58
CA SER A 151 -14.58 0.08 1.08
C SER A 151 -14.82 1.15 2.14
N GLY A 152 -13.98 1.23 3.17
CA GLY A 152 -14.00 2.40 4.02
C GLY A 152 -13.77 3.63 3.15
N PHE A 153 -14.71 4.59 3.13
CA PHE A 153 -14.70 5.79 2.26
C PHE A 153 -13.37 6.58 2.28
N TYR A 154 -12.51 6.36 3.30
CA TYR A 154 -11.20 6.98 3.46
C TYR A 154 -10.03 5.99 3.62
N ASN A 155 -10.27 4.68 3.56
CA ASN A 155 -9.29 3.64 3.95
C ASN A 155 -9.15 2.50 2.92
N GLY A 156 -9.57 2.71 1.67
CA GLY A 156 -9.30 1.75 0.59
C GLY A 156 -7.82 1.79 0.17
N SER A 157 -7.30 0.67 -0.31
CA SER A 157 -5.97 0.65 -0.94
C SER A 157 -5.99 1.49 -2.21
N THR A 158 -4.92 2.26 -2.44
CA THR A 158 -4.78 3.15 -3.60
C THR A 158 -3.39 3.06 -4.20
N VAL A 159 -3.29 3.32 -5.50
CA VAL A 159 -2.00 3.57 -6.13
C VAL A 159 -1.66 5.04 -5.96
N GLU A 160 -0.51 5.35 -5.40
CA GLU A 160 -0.12 6.71 -5.02
C GLU A 160 1.27 7.07 -5.54
N THR A 161 1.58 8.35 -5.41
CA THR A 161 2.92 8.95 -5.46
C THR A 161 3.13 9.72 -4.16
N GLY A 162 4.37 10.14 -3.89
CA GLY A 162 4.65 11.01 -2.74
C GLY A 162 3.72 12.22 -2.69
N LEU A 163 3.44 12.87 -3.84
CA LEU A 163 2.60 14.07 -3.90
C LEU A 163 1.09 13.82 -3.70
N THR A 164 0.60 12.61 -3.99
CA THR A 164 -0.83 12.29 -3.85
C THR A 164 -1.19 11.69 -2.50
N PHE A 165 -0.24 11.03 -1.83
CA PHE A 165 -0.45 10.41 -0.51
C PHE A 165 -0.29 11.41 0.65
N ASP A 166 0.93 11.57 1.18
CA ASP A 166 1.22 12.41 2.36
C ASP A 166 2.03 13.67 2.03
N ARG A 167 2.57 13.77 0.81
CA ARG A 167 3.47 14.83 0.31
C ARG A 167 4.83 14.85 1.00
N SER A 168 5.22 13.73 1.60
CA SER A 168 6.58 13.53 2.07
C SER A 168 7.53 13.38 0.88
N GLU A 169 8.70 14.01 0.97
CA GLU A 169 9.76 13.85 -0.04
C GLU A 169 10.48 12.51 0.06
N GLU A 170 10.28 11.81 1.17
CA GLU A 170 10.90 10.51 1.44
C GLU A 170 10.41 9.41 0.47
N TRP A 171 9.23 9.61 -0.11
CA TRP A 171 8.73 8.79 -1.22
C TRP A 171 9.47 9.04 -2.53
N LYS A 172 10.16 10.18 -2.64
CA LYS A 172 10.84 10.66 -3.85
C LYS A 172 9.89 10.66 -5.04
N GLU A 173 10.39 10.22 -6.19
CA GLU A 173 9.64 10.08 -7.44
C GLU A 173 8.98 8.70 -7.59
N ARG A 174 8.87 7.89 -6.52
CA ARG A 174 8.32 6.53 -6.61
C ARG A 174 6.80 6.56 -6.71
N ALA A 175 6.26 5.65 -7.51
CA ALA A 175 4.86 5.24 -7.41
C ALA A 175 4.77 3.99 -6.53
N PHE A 176 3.71 3.86 -5.74
CA PHE A 176 3.55 2.75 -4.81
C PHE A 176 2.08 2.42 -4.58
N VAL A 177 1.78 1.25 -4.04
CA VAL A 177 0.44 0.90 -3.55
C VAL A 177 0.42 1.04 -2.03
N GLN A 178 -0.44 1.91 -1.55
CA GLN A 178 -0.75 2.01 -0.13
C GLN A 178 -1.80 0.96 0.23
N ILE A 179 -1.57 0.19 1.29
CA ILE A 179 -2.55 -0.79 1.80
C ILE A 179 -2.86 -0.45 3.26
N PRO A 180 -3.91 0.36 3.54
CA PRO A 180 -4.32 0.67 4.91
C PRO A 180 -4.68 -0.60 5.70
N ALA A 181 -4.58 -0.55 7.03
CA ALA A 181 -5.07 -1.65 7.88
C ALA A 181 -6.54 -2.01 7.56
N ASN A 182 -6.84 -3.30 7.52
CA ASN A 182 -8.14 -3.90 7.20
C ASN A 182 -8.66 -3.66 5.76
N SER A 183 -7.81 -3.21 4.84
CA SER A 183 -8.19 -2.92 3.44
C SER A 183 -8.05 -4.11 2.50
N PHE A 184 -7.17 -5.07 2.79
CA PHE A 184 -6.92 -6.26 1.99
C PHE A 184 -7.09 -7.53 2.83
N GLY A 185 -7.76 -8.54 2.29
CA GLY A 185 -8.01 -9.76 3.05
C GLY A 185 -8.67 -10.88 2.27
N TYR A 186 -9.16 -11.85 3.01
CA TYR A 186 -9.83 -13.06 2.55
C TYR A 186 -11.12 -13.27 3.33
N ARG A 187 -12.14 -13.84 2.68
CA ARG A 187 -13.39 -14.27 3.31
C ARG A 187 -13.75 -15.68 2.86
N PHE A 188 -14.16 -16.50 3.82
CA PHE A 188 -14.94 -17.71 3.58
C PHE A 188 -16.41 -17.42 3.89
N LYS A 189 -17.32 -17.71 2.96
CA LYS A 189 -18.74 -17.37 3.07
C LYS A 189 -19.63 -18.50 2.59
N PHE A 190 -20.64 -18.83 3.38
CA PHE A 190 -21.73 -19.72 2.95
C PHE A 190 -22.72 -18.96 2.05
N ASP A 191 -23.17 -19.62 0.99
CA ASP A 191 -24.17 -19.07 0.06
C ASP A 191 -25.60 -19.15 0.59
N GLU A 192 -25.81 -20.05 1.55
CA GLU A 192 -27.09 -20.31 2.14
C GLU A 192 -26.97 -20.37 3.67
N PRO A 193 -28.02 -19.97 4.42
CA PRO A 193 -27.99 -20.02 5.86
C PRO A 193 -27.84 -21.44 6.39
N LEU A 194 -26.97 -21.63 7.37
CA LEU A 194 -26.83 -22.88 8.12
C LEU A 194 -28.11 -23.18 8.90
N ARG A 195 -28.46 -24.46 9.02
CA ARG A 195 -29.60 -24.91 9.82
C ARG A 195 -29.23 -24.98 11.31
N SER A 196 -30.23 -24.85 12.17
CA SER A 196 -30.06 -25.04 13.61
C SER A 196 -29.52 -26.45 13.91
N GLY A 197 -28.48 -26.54 14.74
CA GLY A 197 -27.74 -27.78 15.01
C GLY A 197 -26.62 -28.08 14.01
N GLU A 198 -26.41 -27.21 13.01
CA GLU A 198 -25.33 -27.28 12.03
C GLU A 198 -24.58 -25.96 11.89
N TYR A 199 -24.66 -25.08 12.89
CA TYR A 199 -23.83 -23.88 12.96
C TYR A 199 -22.37 -24.26 13.19
N LEU A 200 -21.43 -23.35 12.92
CA LEU A 200 -20.03 -23.60 13.24
C LEU A 200 -19.81 -23.81 14.75
N SER A 201 -20.66 -23.20 15.59
CA SER A 201 -20.66 -23.39 17.04
C SER A 201 -21.10 -24.78 17.49
N ASP A 202 -21.76 -25.54 16.62
CA ASP A 202 -22.18 -26.92 16.92
C ASP A 202 -21.05 -27.94 16.69
N ALA A 203 -19.88 -27.49 16.21
CA ALA A 203 -18.67 -28.32 16.14
C ALA A 203 -18.24 -28.79 17.55
N TYR A 204 -17.80 -30.05 17.65
CA TYR A 204 -17.32 -30.63 18.91
C TYR A 204 -16.04 -31.45 18.71
N TYR A 205 -15.32 -31.76 19.80
CA TYR A 205 -14.07 -32.54 19.75
C TYR A 205 -14.23 -33.92 19.07
N THR A 206 -15.38 -34.57 19.28
CA THR A 206 -15.70 -35.88 18.70
C THR A 206 -16.35 -35.79 17.32
N ASN A 207 -16.83 -34.61 16.93
CA ASN A 207 -17.42 -34.34 15.62
C ASN A 207 -17.00 -32.95 15.13
N PRO A 208 -15.72 -32.78 14.76
CA PRO A 208 -15.19 -31.50 14.34
C PRO A 208 -15.70 -31.15 12.95
N ILE A 209 -15.85 -29.85 12.66
CA ILE A 209 -16.08 -29.37 11.29
C ILE A 209 -14.72 -29.14 10.65
N ILE A 210 -14.48 -29.77 9.50
CA ILE A 210 -13.23 -29.59 8.75
C ILE A 210 -13.55 -28.94 7.42
N LEU A 211 -12.97 -27.78 7.15
CA LEU A 211 -13.23 -27.01 5.95
C LEU A 211 -11.94 -26.47 5.31
N PRO A 212 -11.91 -26.27 3.99
CA PRO A 212 -10.82 -25.59 3.34
C PRO A 212 -10.81 -24.10 3.71
N PHE A 213 -9.62 -23.54 3.92
CA PHE A 213 -9.42 -22.15 4.28
C PHE A 213 -8.01 -21.71 3.92
N LEU A 214 -7.87 -20.70 3.04
CA LEU A 214 -6.56 -20.17 2.60
C LEU A 214 -5.59 -21.29 2.15
N GLY A 215 -6.07 -22.24 1.35
CA GLY A 215 -5.25 -23.33 0.79
C GLY A 215 -4.82 -24.41 1.78
N LYS A 216 -5.32 -24.36 3.03
CA LYS A 216 -5.15 -25.41 4.06
C LYS A 216 -6.52 -25.89 4.53
N PHE A 217 -6.55 -26.83 5.47
CA PHE A 217 -7.79 -27.23 6.14
C PHE A 217 -7.77 -26.75 7.59
N LEU A 218 -8.87 -26.15 8.03
CA LEU A 218 -9.13 -25.82 9.43
C LEU A 218 -9.96 -26.92 10.05
N LYS A 219 -9.47 -27.49 11.15
CA LYS A 219 -10.24 -28.42 11.99
C LYS A 219 -10.84 -27.67 13.17
N ILE A 220 -12.11 -27.28 13.02
CA ILE A 220 -12.88 -26.54 14.02
C ILE A 220 -13.44 -27.53 15.03
N LYS A 221 -13.02 -27.40 16.29
CA LYS A 221 -13.51 -28.26 17.39
C LYS A 221 -14.59 -27.59 18.24
N ARG A 222 -14.65 -26.26 18.21
CA ARG A 222 -15.65 -25.43 18.89
C ARG A 222 -15.57 -24.00 18.37
N THR A 223 -16.67 -23.27 18.35
CA THR A 223 -16.67 -21.80 18.21
C THR A 223 -17.58 -21.19 19.26
N ASP A 224 -17.34 -19.92 19.58
CA ASP A 224 -18.37 -19.06 20.22
C ASP A 224 -18.87 -18.06 19.16
N ALA A 225 -19.28 -16.83 19.52
CA ALA A 225 -19.79 -15.86 18.53
C ALA A 225 -18.68 -15.22 17.66
N ASP A 226 -17.52 -14.97 18.26
CA ASP A 226 -16.38 -14.24 17.70
C ASP A 226 -15.03 -14.94 17.97
N SER A 227 -15.08 -16.22 18.38
CA SER A 227 -13.91 -17.04 18.67
C SER A 227 -14.00 -18.44 18.04
N ILE A 228 -12.85 -19.00 17.68
CA ILE A 228 -12.72 -20.32 17.05
C ILE A 228 -11.62 -21.12 17.73
N ASN A 229 -11.93 -22.35 18.15
CA ASN A 229 -10.96 -23.32 18.63
C ASN A 229 -10.60 -24.27 17.48
N THR A 230 -9.40 -24.12 16.93
CA THR A 230 -9.00 -24.79 15.70
C THR A 230 -7.51 -25.15 15.67
N ASN A 231 -7.16 -26.03 14.74
CA ASN A 231 -5.81 -26.31 14.31
C ASN A 231 -5.75 -26.51 12.79
N LEU A 232 -4.61 -26.16 12.18
CA LEU A 232 -4.37 -26.44 10.75
C LEU A 232 -4.05 -27.92 10.57
N VAL A 233 -4.68 -28.53 9.57
CA VAL A 233 -4.47 -29.93 9.20
C VAL A 233 -4.22 -30.06 7.70
N GLU A 234 -3.50 -31.10 7.30
CA GLU A 234 -3.22 -31.46 5.92
C GLU A 234 -4.04 -32.70 5.55
N LYS A 235 -4.81 -32.60 4.47
CA LYS A 235 -5.62 -33.71 3.95
C LYS A 235 -4.75 -34.66 3.15
N GLN A 236 -4.85 -35.96 3.41
CA GLN A 236 -4.16 -37.01 2.67
C GLN A 236 -5.13 -38.15 2.35
N VAL A 237 -5.08 -38.65 1.11
CA VAL A 237 -5.81 -39.86 0.71
C VAL A 237 -4.77 -40.92 0.40
N LEU A 238 -4.71 -41.96 1.23
CA LEU A 238 -3.71 -43.01 1.13
C LEU A 238 -4.38 -44.33 0.78
N ASN A 239 -3.79 -45.06 -0.16
CA ASN A 239 -4.09 -46.49 -0.36
C ASN A 239 -3.14 -47.32 0.52
N ALA A 240 -3.54 -48.54 0.89
CA ALA A 240 -2.65 -49.37 1.71
C ALA A 240 -1.35 -49.73 0.99
N GLY A 241 -0.28 -49.78 1.78
CA GLY A 241 1.10 -49.88 1.31
C GLY A 241 1.71 -48.55 0.86
N ASN A 242 0.90 -47.53 0.56
CA ASN A 242 1.41 -46.22 0.15
C ASN A 242 1.69 -45.31 1.35
N GLY A 243 2.63 -44.39 1.16
CA GLY A 243 2.87 -43.29 2.09
C GLY A 243 2.87 -41.93 1.40
N ALA A 244 2.53 -40.90 2.16
CA ALA A 244 2.65 -39.51 1.77
C ALA A 244 3.68 -38.80 2.66
N VAL A 245 4.30 -37.78 2.07
CA VAL A 245 5.17 -36.85 2.80
C VAL A 245 4.35 -35.61 3.12
N VAL A 246 4.22 -35.29 4.40
CA VAL A 246 3.57 -34.07 4.91
C VAL A 246 4.59 -33.22 5.66
N TYR A 247 4.41 -31.91 5.67
CA TYR A 247 5.31 -30.98 6.36
C TYR A 247 4.57 -30.30 7.50
N ILE A 248 4.83 -30.76 8.73
CA ILE A 248 4.17 -30.26 9.93
C ILE A 248 5.15 -29.34 10.65
N ASN A 249 4.84 -28.05 10.72
CA ASN A 249 5.73 -27.00 11.22
C ASN A 249 7.13 -27.04 10.55
N GLY A 250 7.16 -27.27 9.23
CA GLY A 250 8.40 -27.38 8.46
C GLY A 250 9.17 -28.70 8.64
N ILE A 251 8.67 -29.62 9.47
CA ILE A 251 9.31 -30.92 9.71
C ILE A 251 8.70 -31.95 8.75
N ARG A 252 9.57 -32.52 7.90
CA ARG A 252 9.20 -33.60 6.98
C ARG A 252 8.75 -34.83 7.77
N THR A 253 7.53 -35.28 7.51
CA THR A 253 6.90 -36.44 8.14
C THR A 253 6.38 -37.38 7.05
N VAL A 254 6.70 -38.67 7.17
CA VAL A 254 6.17 -39.71 6.29
C VAL A 254 5.03 -40.41 7.02
N VAL A 255 3.86 -40.45 6.39
CA VAL A 255 2.67 -41.14 6.89
C VAL A 255 2.31 -42.25 5.92
N THR A 256 2.19 -43.47 6.42
CA THR A 256 1.95 -44.67 5.62
C THR A 256 0.70 -45.39 6.12
N LEU A 257 -0.22 -45.69 5.21
CA LEU A 257 -1.31 -46.63 5.49
C LEU A 257 -0.78 -48.04 5.27
N ARG A 258 -0.84 -48.90 6.28
CA ARG A 258 -0.41 -50.31 6.14
C ARG A 258 -1.51 -51.23 5.66
N GLY A 259 -2.75 -50.91 5.98
CA GLY A 259 -3.95 -51.70 5.68
C GLY A 259 -5.14 -51.19 6.48
N THR A 260 -6.32 -51.67 6.11
CA THR A 260 -7.56 -51.44 6.86
C THR A 260 -8.11 -52.76 7.41
N SER A 261 -9.02 -52.66 8.37
CA SER A 261 -9.76 -53.81 8.91
C SER A 261 -11.10 -53.30 9.45
N GLY A 262 -12.17 -53.47 8.68
CA GLY A 262 -13.47 -52.88 8.99
C GLY A 262 -13.39 -51.35 9.08
N SER A 263 -13.77 -50.80 10.24
CA SER A 263 -13.70 -49.35 10.51
C SER A 263 -12.36 -48.91 11.14
N HIS A 264 -11.28 -49.67 10.94
CA HIS A 264 -9.97 -49.40 11.55
C HIS A 264 -8.90 -49.21 10.47
N ALA A 265 -8.08 -48.17 10.63
CA ALA A 265 -6.92 -47.89 9.78
C ALA A 265 -5.62 -48.08 10.56
N ASP A 266 -4.68 -48.84 10.01
CA ASP A 266 -3.35 -49.04 10.61
C ASP A 266 -2.34 -48.05 10.02
N ILE A 267 -2.02 -47.03 10.81
CA ILE A 267 -1.19 -45.90 10.38
C ILE A 267 0.20 -45.99 11.00
N GLN A 268 1.21 -45.92 10.15
CA GLN A 268 2.61 -45.82 10.53
C GLN A 268 3.12 -44.41 10.24
N MET A 269 3.86 -43.81 11.18
CA MET A 269 4.39 -42.46 11.06
C MET A 269 5.88 -42.40 11.40
N GLN A 270 6.64 -41.73 10.54
CA GLN A 270 8.06 -41.46 10.71
C GLN A 270 8.34 -39.95 10.55
N VAL A 271 9.01 -39.35 11.54
CA VAL A 271 9.41 -37.94 11.50
C VAL A 271 10.90 -37.85 11.18
N SER A 272 11.29 -37.02 10.21
CA SER A 272 12.69 -36.90 9.76
C SER A 272 13.65 -36.64 10.93
N GLY A 273 14.72 -37.45 11.00
CA GLY A 273 15.75 -37.36 12.05
C GLY A 273 15.30 -37.90 13.41
N ARG A 274 14.17 -38.60 13.50
CA ARG A 274 13.62 -39.09 14.78
C ARG A 274 13.28 -40.57 14.71
N ASN A 275 13.69 -41.29 15.75
CA ASN A 275 13.31 -42.68 16.03
C ASN A 275 12.65 -42.74 17.43
N PRO A 276 11.74 -43.70 17.68
CA PRO A 276 11.29 -44.76 16.77
C PRO A 276 10.17 -44.32 15.82
N ILE A 277 9.98 -45.10 14.76
CA ILE A 277 8.74 -45.10 13.97
C ILE A 277 7.60 -45.51 14.89
N GLN A 278 6.49 -44.78 14.85
CA GLN A 278 5.30 -45.10 15.64
C GLN A 278 4.21 -45.69 14.75
N ARG A 279 3.38 -46.55 15.34
CA ARG A 279 2.27 -47.22 14.68
C ARG A 279 1.06 -47.17 15.60
N LEU A 280 -0.08 -46.75 15.07
CA LEU A 280 -1.34 -46.70 15.80
C LEU A 280 -2.47 -47.17 14.88
N THR A 281 -3.40 -47.93 15.46
CA THR A 281 -4.70 -48.20 14.84
C THR A 281 -5.66 -47.07 15.21
N ILE A 282 -6.32 -46.50 14.20
CA ILE A 282 -7.22 -45.36 14.36
C ILE A 282 -8.56 -45.72 13.74
N ASP A 283 -9.64 -45.53 14.51
CA ASP A 283 -10.99 -45.86 14.07
C ASP A 283 -11.54 -44.73 13.18
N GLN A 284 -12.44 -45.08 12.26
CA GLN A 284 -13.13 -44.09 11.45
C GLN A 284 -13.84 -43.04 12.32
N ARG A 285 -13.74 -41.77 11.95
CA ARG A 285 -14.23 -40.59 12.68
C ARG A 285 -13.58 -40.36 14.04
N THR A 286 -12.44 -40.98 14.33
CA THR A 286 -11.68 -40.73 15.57
C THR A 286 -10.34 -40.06 15.29
N GLU A 287 -9.75 -39.48 16.34
CA GLU A 287 -8.39 -38.94 16.31
C GLU A 287 -7.46 -39.71 17.25
N LYS A 288 -6.20 -39.86 16.85
CA LYS A 288 -5.11 -40.33 17.72
C LYS A 288 -3.90 -39.42 17.59
N THR A 289 -3.11 -39.33 18.66
CA THR A 289 -1.90 -38.53 18.73
C THR A 289 -0.67 -39.42 18.73
N PHE A 290 0.24 -39.17 17.80
CA PHE A 290 1.60 -39.69 17.78
C PHE A 290 2.51 -38.74 18.56
N VAL A 291 3.26 -39.27 19.53
CA VAL A 291 4.01 -38.45 20.50
C VAL A 291 5.51 -38.56 20.23
N PHE A 292 6.11 -37.56 19.59
CA PHE A 292 7.55 -37.52 19.35
C PHE A 292 8.23 -36.53 20.30
N PRO A 293 9.56 -36.66 20.57
CA PRO A 293 10.24 -35.89 21.62
C PRO A 293 10.10 -34.35 21.58
N SER A 294 9.73 -33.75 20.44
CA SER A 294 9.47 -32.30 20.36
C SER A 294 8.30 -31.91 19.47
N ILE A 295 7.46 -32.87 19.08
CA ILE A 295 6.22 -32.58 18.36
C ILE A 295 5.21 -33.70 18.59
N ASN A 296 3.97 -33.32 18.84
CA ASN A 296 2.84 -34.23 18.86
C ASN A 296 2.04 -34.01 17.58
N ILE A 297 1.73 -35.11 16.90
CA ILE A 297 1.04 -35.10 15.61
C ILE A 297 -0.30 -35.81 15.79
N THR A 298 -1.40 -35.10 15.53
CA THR A 298 -2.73 -35.70 15.49
C THR A 298 -3.05 -36.18 14.09
N VAL A 299 -3.70 -37.35 14.03
CA VAL A 299 -4.28 -37.90 12.80
C VAL A 299 -5.74 -38.17 13.07
N TRP A 300 -6.62 -37.54 12.28
CA TRP A 300 -8.04 -37.82 12.26
C TRP A 300 -8.41 -38.59 11.00
N VAL A 301 -9.13 -39.70 11.16
CA VAL A 301 -9.57 -40.54 10.04
C VAL A 301 -10.99 -40.16 9.66
N GLU A 302 -11.18 -39.60 8.47
CA GLU A 302 -12.52 -39.22 7.98
C GLU A 302 -13.31 -40.44 7.50
N ASN A 303 -12.68 -41.18 6.60
CA ASN A 303 -13.30 -42.25 5.85
C ASN A 303 -12.32 -43.40 5.66
N ILE A 304 -12.86 -44.62 5.74
CA ILE A 304 -12.14 -45.86 5.49
C ILE A 304 -12.93 -46.62 4.43
N ILE A 305 -12.23 -47.07 3.40
CA ILE A 305 -12.75 -47.98 2.39
C ILE A 305 -11.96 -49.27 2.60
N ASP A 306 -12.64 -50.30 3.10
CA ASP A 306 -12.11 -51.64 3.32
C ASP A 306 -12.72 -52.55 2.26
N GLN A 307 -11.90 -53.03 1.31
CA GLN A 307 -12.34 -53.94 0.25
C GLN A 307 -11.68 -55.30 0.44
N ASP A 308 -12.23 -56.35 -0.17
CA ASP A 308 -11.66 -57.70 -0.07
C ASP A 308 -10.21 -57.73 -0.59
N GLY A 309 -9.27 -57.76 0.35
CA GLY A 309 -7.83 -57.73 0.11
C GLY A 309 -7.22 -56.31 0.19
N THR A 310 -5.99 -56.22 0.70
CA THR A 310 -5.37 -54.93 1.07
C THR A 310 -5.09 -53.97 -0.08
N ARG A 311 -5.18 -54.40 -1.34
CA ARG A 311 -4.74 -53.58 -2.48
C ARG A 311 -5.64 -52.37 -2.73
N ASN A 312 -6.91 -52.48 -2.38
CA ASN A 312 -7.91 -51.44 -2.63
C ASN A 312 -8.32 -50.69 -1.35
N ASP A 313 -7.70 -51.03 -0.21
CA ASP A 313 -7.90 -50.31 1.04
C ASP A 313 -7.50 -48.86 0.86
N GLN A 314 -8.37 -47.95 1.26
CA GLN A 314 -8.13 -46.51 1.18
C GLN A 314 -8.58 -45.81 2.45
N VAL A 315 -7.82 -44.79 2.86
CA VAL A 315 -8.16 -43.93 3.98
C VAL A 315 -8.03 -42.47 3.60
N THR A 316 -8.97 -41.65 4.07
CA THR A 316 -8.84 -40.18 4.06
C THR A 316 -8.46 -39.70 5.45
N LEU A 317 -7.30 -39.05 5.56
CA LEU A 317 -6.68 -38.59 6.80
C LEU A 317 -6.58 -37.07 6.81
N TYR A 318 -6.67 -36.49 8.01
CA TYR A 318 -6.27 -35.11 8.27
C TYR A 318 -5.19 -35.12 9.35
N ILE A 319 -4.01 -34.63 8.98
CA ILE A 319 -2.80 -34.75 9.77
C ILE A 319 -2.34 -33.35 10.18
N GLY A 320 -2.14 -33.11 11.47
CA GLY A 320 -1.70 -31.79 11.96
C GLY A 320 -1.07 -31.88 13.34
N THR A 321 -0.81 -30.74 13.97
CA THR A 321 -0.36 -30.72 15.37
C THR A 321 -1.52 -31.03 16.31
N ASP A 322 -1.22 -31.56 17.50
CA ASP A 322 -2.22 -31.75 18.56
C ASP A 322 -2.63 -30.44 19.25
N LYS A 323 -1.83 -29.38 19.07
CA LYS A 323 -2.06 -28.06 19.62
C LYS A 323 -3.27 -27.41 18.96
N THR A 324 -4.40 -27.52 19.62
CA THR A 324 -5.57 -26.69 19.38
C THR A 324 -5.37 -25.33 20.06
N GLN A 325 -5.71 -24.26 19.36
CA GLN A 325 -5.65 -22.91 19.90
C GLN A 325 -6.98 -22.21 19.69
N ILE A 326 -7.37 -21.42 20.69
CA ILE A 326 -8.52 -20.52 20.60
C ILE A 326 -8.01 -19.21 20.01
N TYR A 327 -8.67 -18.76 18.95
CA TYR A 327 -8.42 -17.46 18.32
C TYR A 327 -9.69 -16.62 18.41
N HIS A 328 -9.55 -15.38 18.84
CA HIS A 328 -10.59 -14.36 18.85
C HIS A 328 -10.46 -13.45 17.61
N SER A 329 -11.53 -12.73 17.29
CA SER A 329 -11.43 -11.63 16.34
C SER A 329 -10.37 -10.61 16.80
N GLY A 330 -9.47 -10.21 15.91
CA GLY A 330 -8.32 -9.35 16.19
C GLY A 330 -7.04 -10.12 16.53
N ASP A 331 -7.12 -11.42 16.85
CA ASP A 331 -5.93 -12.22 17.12
C ASP A 331 -5.08 -12.43 15.85
N PRO A 332 -3.75 -12.54 15.98
CA PRO A 332 -2.86 -12.97 14.90
C PRO A 332 -3.37 -14.22 14.18
N PHE A 333 -3.30 -14.22 12.85
CA PHE A 333 -3.59 -15.42 12.07
C PHE A 333 -2.60 -16.54 12.39
N ILE A 334 -2.96 -17.78 12.10
CA ILE A 334 -2.16 -18.97 12.45
C ILE A 334 -0.78 -18.89 11.76
N GLY A 335 0.28 -18.84 12.58
CA GLY A 335 1.68 -18.77 12.13
C GLY A 335 2.25 -17.35 12.03
N GLU A 336 1.45 -16.31 12.30
CA GLU A 336 1.89 -14.92 12.37
C GLU A 336 2.71 -14.62 13.65
N ASP A 337 3.45 -13.51 13.63
CA ASP A 337 4.08 -12.97 14.84
C ASP A 337 3.00 -12.42 15.78
N SER A 338 2.98 -12.85 17.04
CA SER A 338 1.99 -12.40 18.00
C SER A 338 2.15 -10.95 18.45
N LEU A 339 3.33 -10.35 18.24
CA LEU A 339 3.61 -8.96 18.62
C LEU A 339 3.47 -7.97 17.48
N ASP A 340 3.56 -8.44 16.24
CA ASP A 340 3.51 -7.60 15.02
C ASP A 340 2.90 -8.40 13.86
N PRO A 341 1.63 -8.82 13.98
CA PRO A 341 0.98 -9.64 12.96
C PRO A 341 0.71 -8.82 11.70
N ILE A 342 0.93 -9.43 10.54
CA ILE A 342 0.52 -8.84 9.26
C ILE A 342 -0.96 -9.07 9.06
N TYR A 343 -1.41 -10.28 9.41
CA TYR A 343 -2.78 -10.72 9.24
C TYR A 343 -3.41 -11.08 10.57
N THR A 344 -4.65 -10.65 10.77
CA THR A 344 -5.45 -11.01 11.94
C THR A 344 -6.79 -11.60 11.53
N TRP A 345 -7.33 -12.39 12.43
CA TRP A 345 -8.68 -12.92 12.32
C TRP A 345 -9.72 -11.81 12.41
N ASN A 346 -10.76 -11.90 11.59
CA ASN A 346 -11.98 -11.10 11.74
C ASN A 346 -13.17 -12.08 11.74
N LEU A 347 -13.60 -12.46 12.93
CA LEU A 347 -14.58 -13.53 13.18
C LEU A 347 -15.87 -12.90 13.68
N LYS A 348 -17.00 -13.21 13.02
CA LYS A 348 -18.30 -12.66 13.40
C LYS A 348 -19.41 -13.68 13.22
N ASN A 349 -20.36 -13.64 14.16
CA ASN A 349 -21.62 -14.36 14.09
C ASN A 349 -21.45 -15.88 13.87
N LEU A 350 -20.38 -16.47 14.40
CA LEU A 350 -20.05 -17.89 14.17
C LEU A 350 -21.09 -18.85 14.77
N ASN A 351 -21.89 -18.36 15.71
CA ASN A 351 -23.01 -19.06 16.35
C ASN A 351 -24.39 -18.76 15.72
N THR A 352 -24.41 -18.24 14.49
CA THR A 352 -25.64 -17.88 13.76
C THR A 352 -25.75 -18.64 12.44
N PRO A 353 -26.90 -18.59 11.75
CA PRO A 353 -27.05 -19.16 10.41
C PRO A 353 -26.10 -18.59 9.35
N ASN A 354 -25.58 -17.38 9.52
CA ASN A 354 -24.75 -16.69 8.53
C ASN A 354 -23.38 -16.32 9.12
N PRO A 355 -22.54 -17.31 9.45
CA PRO A 355 -21.24 -17.04 10.03
C PRO A 355 -20.32 -16.40 9.00
N THR A 356 -19.41 -15.53 9.46
CA THR A 356 -18.39 -14.92 8.60
C THR A 356 -17.01 -15.17 9.20
N MET A 357 -16.14 -15.80 8.40
CA MET A 357 -14.73 -16.01 8.75
C MET A 357 -13.86 -15.23 7.77
N GLU A 358 -13.19 -14.20 8.27
CA GLU A 358 -12.29 -13.36 7.49
C GLU A 358 -10.89 -13.35 8.07
N VAL A 359 -9.92 -13.08 7.20
CA VAL A 359 -8.56 -12.72 7.57
C VAL A 359 -8.21 -11.42 6.87
N LYS A 360 -7.73 -10.43 7.62
CA LYS A 360 -7.44 -9.09 7.08
C LYS A 360 -6.06 -8.64 7.49
N ASN A 361 -5.47 -7.77 6.68
CA ASN A 361 -4.22 -7.14 7.07
C ASN A 361 -4.43 -6.28 8.33
N ALA A 362 -3.64 -6.49 9.37
CA ALA A 362 -3.73 -5.80 10.65
C ALA A 362 -2.95 -4.48 10.65
N VAL A 363 -1.90 -4.40 9.83
CA VAL A 363 -1.01 -3.23 9.72
C VAL A 363 -1.25 -2.48 8.41
N SER A 364 -1.06 -1.16 8.47
CA SER A 364 -0.96 -0.35 7.26
C SER A 364 0.42 -0.55 6.61
N ILE A 365 0.42 -0.84 5.32
CA ILE A 365 1.62 -1.00 4.50
C ILE A 365 1.72 0.29 3.68
N ASN A 366 2.33 1.29 4.30
CA ASN A 366 2.37 2.67 3.82
C ASN A 366 3.56 3.47 4.37
N ASN A 367 4.64 2.81 4.79
CA ASN A 367 5.87 3.50 5.18
C ASN A 367 6.81 3.58 3.97
N TRP A 368 7.54 4.68 3.85
CA TRP A 368 8.60 4.85 2.87
C TRP A 368 9.92 4.26 3.38
N ASP A 369 10.08 4.14 4.70
CA ASP A 369 11.30 3.69 5.35
C ASP A 369 11.47 2.17 5.24
N GLU A 370 12.49 1.76 4.48
CA GLU A 370 12.88 0.37 4.26
C GLU A 370 13.86 -0.15 5.33
N THR A 371 14.37 0.74 6.19
CA THR A 371 15.45 0.43 7.14
C THR A 371 14.95 -0.06 8.50
N GLU A 372 13.73 0.31 8.91
CA GLU A 372 13.24 0.01 10.26
C GLU A 372 12.64 -1.40 10.44
N ASN A 373 12.28 -2.12 9.38
CA ASN A 373 11.92 -3.55 9.46
C ASN A 373 11.88 -4.23 8.07
N PRO A 374 12.76 -5.21 7.78
CA PRO A 374 12.87 -5.81 6.46
C PRO A 374 11.71 -6.74 6.06
N LEU A 375 10.77 -7.05 6.96
CA LEU A 375 9.77 -8.09 6.69
C LEU A 375 8.44 -7.58 6.13
N VAL A 376 8.00 -6.34 6.41
CA VAL A 376 6.62 -5.95 6.02
C VAL A 376 6.34 -4.45 5.80
N LYS A 377 7.22 -3.50 6.12
CA LYS A 377 6.68 -2.15 6.38
C LYS A 377 6.79 -1.13 5.26
N HIS A 378 7.37 -1.45 4.11
CA HIS A 378 7.32 -0.52 2.98
C HIS A 378 6.09 -0.74 2.10
N ALA A 379 5.60 0.32 1.44
CA ALA A 379 4.54 0.21 0.43
C ALA A 379 4.96 -0.72 -0.73
N LEU A 380 4.00 -1.28 -1.47
CA LEU A 380 4.34 -2.06 -2.67
C LEU A 380 4.89 -1.13 -3.75
N TYR A 381 6.10 -1.36 -4.24
CA TYR A 381 6.64 -0.68 -5.41
C TYR A 381 6.40 -1.50 -6.68
N PRO A 382 6.59 -0.91 -7.89
CA PRO A 382 6.59 -1.67 -9.13
C PRO A 382 7.55 -2.86 -9.05
N GLY A 383 7.03 -4.06 -9.27
CA GLY A 383 7.76 -5.31 -9.11
C GLY A 383 7.49 -6.05 -7.80
N ASP A 384 6.77 -5.47 -6.85
CA ASP A 384 6.50 -6.08 -5.55
C ASP A 384 5.13 -6.76 -5.48
N TYR A 385 4.98 -7.67 -4.52
CA TYR A 385 3.70 -8.30 -4.21
C TYR A 385 3.52 -8.58 -2.70
N LEU A 386 2.25 -8.58 -2.27
CA LEU A 386 1.82 -8.96 -0.93
C LEU A 386 0.89 -10.16 -1.02
N CYS A 387 1.27 -11.27 -0.39
CA CYS A 387 0.44 -12.47 -0.34
C CYS A 387 -0.35 -12.60 0.95
N LEU A 388 -1.58 -13.09 0.83
CA LEU A 388 -2.36 -13.64 1.93
C LEU A 388 -1.66 -14.86 2.54
N PRO A 389 -2.04 -15.28 3.77
CA PRO A 389 -1.43 -16.43 4.41
C PRO A 389 -1.46 -17.69 3.54
N ASN A 390 -0.48 -18.57 3.80
CA ASN A 390 -0.15 -19.74 3.00
C ASN A 390 0.13 -19.46 1.50
N ASN A 391 0.52 -18.23 1.15
CA ASN A 391 0.69 -17.79 -0.24
C ASN A 391 -0.58 -18.08 -1.06
N TYR A 392 -1.75 -17.86 -0.47
CA TYR A 392 -3.00 -18.32 -1.06
C TYR A 392 -3.34 -17.54 -2.34
N ALA A 393 -3.41 -16.22 -2.23
CA ALA A 393 -3.52 -15.25 -3.31
C ALA A 393 -2.74 -13.98 -2.94
N CYS A 394 -2.31 -13.22 -3.94
CA CYS A 394 -1.42 -12.08 -3.75
C CYS A 394 -1.90 -10.86 -4.54
N LEU A 395 -1.76 -9.68 -3.95
CA LEU A 395 -1.86 -8.39 -4.62
C LEU A 395 -0.48 -8.03 -5.18
N ILE A 396 -0.40 -7.82 -6.49
CA ILE A 396 0.85 -7.66 -7.24
C ILE A 396 0.84 -6.28 -7.90
N PHE A 397 1.87 -5.48 -7.66
CA PHE A 397 2.11 -4.26 -8.41
C PHE A 397 3.09 -4.58 -9.54
N GLU A 398 2.59 -4.85 -10.74
CA GLU A 398 3.43 -5.34 -11.83
C GLU A 398 4.45 -4.30 -12.29
N LYS A 399 3.93 -3.14 -12.72
CA LYS A 399 4.71 -2.05 -13.31
C LYS A 399 3.87 -0.80 -13.49
N ILE A 400 4.52 0.30 -13.83
CA ILE A 400 3.90 1.44 -14.49
C ILE A 400 3.95 1.23 -16.00
N ASN A 401 2.94 1.72 -16.73
CA ASN A 401 2.82 1.52 -18.18
C ASN A 401 3.82 2.32 -19.04
N GLN A 402 4.60 3.21 -18.42
CA GLN A 402 5.60 4.07 -19.05
C GLN A 402 6.86 4.13 -18.17
N GLU A 403 8.03 3.99 -18.79
CA GLU A 403 9.32 4.02 -18.09
C GLU A 403 9.91 5.43 -18.06
N ASP A 404 10.53 5.81 -16.94
CA ASP A 404 11.10 7.15 -16.73
C ASP A 404 12.17 7.53 -17.77
N LYS A 405 12.89 6.54 -18.30
CA LYS A 405 13.93 6.75 -19.33
C LYS A 405 13.35 7.34 -20.64
N ASP A 406 12.05 7.14 -20.88
CA ASP A 406 11.36 7.61 -22.07
C ASP A 406 10.76 9.01 -21.89
N PHE A 407 10.96 9.66 -20.75
CA PHE A 407 10.36 10.96 -20.46
C PHE A 407 11.13 12.09 -21.14
N GLN A 408 10.41 13.07 -21.67
CA GLN A 408 11.02 14.28 -22.21
C GLN A 408 11.31 15.27 -21.08
N LYS A 409 12.58 15.65 -20.96
CA LYS A 409 13.04 16.64 -19.97
C LYS A 409 12.89 18.05 -20.51
N TYR A 410 12.47 18.96 -19.65
CA TYR A 410 12.32 20.39 -19.91
C TYR A 410 13.02 21.18 -18.81
N THR A 411 13.66 22.28 -19.20
CA THR A 411 14.19 23.28 -18.27
C THR A 411 13.39 24.56 -18.40
N ILE A 412 13.04 25.16 -17.27
CA ILE A 412 12.42 26.48 -17.13
C ILE A 412 13.40 27.32 -16.34
N LYS A 413 13.88 28.44 -16.87
CA LYS A 413 14.85 29.27 -16.14
C LYS A 413 14.71 30.75 -16.43
N THR A 414 15.14 31.58 -15.49
CA THR A 414 15.29 33.03 -15.67
C THR A 414 16.76 33.44 -15.80
N ASP A 415 17.02 34.75 -15.74
CA ASP A 415 18.32 35.40 -15.99
C ASP A 415 18.96 35.10 -17.35
N VAL A 416 18.12 34.83 -18.33
CA VAL A 416 18.57 34.69 -19.71
C VAL A 416 18.37 36.02 -20.41
N VAL A 417 19.46 36.74 -20.65
CA VAL A 417 19.42 37.90 -21.56
C VAL A 417 19.40 37.38 -22.99
N ARG A 418 18.33 37.69 -23.72
CA ARG A 418 18.19 37.33 -25.14
C ARG A 418 18.01 38.57 -25.99
N THR A 419 18.57 38.47 -27.19
CA THR A 419 18.24 39.38 -28.29
C THR A 419 16.99 38.84 -28.98
N LEU A 420 15.94 39.65 -29.06
CA LEU A 420 14.66 39.28 -29.66
C LEU A 420 14.41 40.12 -30.91
N SER A 421 13.76 39.52 -31.90
CA SER A 421 13.27 40.27 -33.07
C SER A 421 12.05 41.10 -32.68
N ASP A 422 11.91 42.28 -33.25
CA ASP A 422 10.70 43.08 -33.10
C ASP A 422 9.57 42.55 -34.02
N GLU A 423 8.33 43.04 -33.84
CA GLU A 423 7.17 42.63 -34.63
C GLU A 423 7.17 43.19 -36.07
N ASN A 424 8.04 44.15 -36.40
CA ASN A 424 8.03 44.91 -37.65
C ASN A 424 9.22 44.60 -38.57
N ASN A 425 9.97 43.52 -38.33
CA ASN A 425 11.26 43.28 -39.00
C ASN A 425 12.28 44.44 -38.77
N ASP A 426 12.03 45.34 -37.81
CA ASP A 426 13.01 46.31 -37.38
C ASP A 426 14.13 45.57 -36.65
N ARG A 427 15.33 45.68 -37.22
CA ARG A 427 16.53 45.01 -36.73
C ARG A 427 17.06 45.64 -35.44
N SER A 428 16.29 46.51 -34.78
CA SER A 428 16.65 47.09 -33.48
C SER A 428 16.58 46.02 -32.37
N LYS A 429 17.67 45.24 -32.32
CA LYS A 429 17.92 44.18 -31.34
C LYS A 429 17.83 44.71 -29.92
N ARG A 430 16.80 44.30 -29.18
CA ARG A 430 16.68 44.62 -27.74
C ARG A 430 17.14 43.42 -26.92
N GLN A 431 18.05 43.67 -26.00
CA GLN A 431 18.39 42.72 -24.95
C GLN A 431 17.33 42.82 -23.85
N THR A 432 16.71 41.69 -23.52
CA THR A 432 15.71 41.63 -22.45
C THR A 432 15.86 40.34 -21.65
N ARG A 433 15.46 40.38 -20.38
CA ARG A 433 15.39 39.21 -19.51
C ARG A 433 14.14 38.40 -19.84
N VAL A 434 14.31 37.10 -19.98
CA VAL A 434 13.23 36.18 -20.36
C VAL A 434 13.14 35.00 -19.39
N ILE A 435 11.95 34.37 -19.34
CA ILE A 435 11.84 32.99 -18.89
C ILE A 435 12.03 32.12 -20.14
N GLU A 436 13.04 31.25 -20.13
CA GLU A 436 13.32 30.30 -21.21
C GLU A 436 12.75 28.93 -20.84
N PHE A 437 11.76 28.47 -21.62
CA PHE A 437 11.37 27.06 -21.70
C PHE A 437 12.22 26.40 -22.77
N LYS A 438 12.81 25.25 -22.43
CA LYS A 438 13.65 24.50 -23.37
C LYS A 438 13.45 23.00 -23.24
N ALA A 439 13.20 22.34 -24.37
CA ALA A 439 13.20 20.88 -24.46
C ALA A 439 14.65 20.36 -24.51
N VAL A 440 15.04 19.56 -23.52
CA VAL A 440 16.43 19.06 -23.39
C VAL A 440 16.67 17.92 -24.38
N GLY A 441 17.78 17.99 -25.12
CA GLY A 441 18.17 16.94 -26.07
C GLY A 441 17.36 16.90 -27.37
N LYS A 442 16.46 17.88 -27.58
CA LYS A 442 15.66 18.02 -28.80
C LYS A 442 16.15 19.19 -29.65
N ARG A 443 15.82 19.16 -30.95
CA ARG A 443 15.99 20.27 -31.90
C ARG A 443 14.67 20.43 -32.64
N ASP A 444 14.12 21.64 -32.58
CA ASP A 444 12.85 22.03 -33.22
C ASP A 444 11.63 21.16 -32.87
N GLU A 445 11.67 20.49 -31.71
CA GLU A 445 10.64 19.60 -31.19
C GLU A 445 10.55 19.71 -29.66
N GLY A 446 9.44 19.22 -29.09
CA GLY A 446 9.19 19.18 -27.64
C GLY A 446 8.26 20.27 -27.13
N LEU A 447 8.17 21.40 -27.83
CA LEU A 447 7.21 22.47 -27.52
C LEU A 447 6.34 22.73 -28.75
N PHE A 448 5.08 23.10 -28.55
CA PHE A 448 4.14 23.42 -29.63
C PHE A 448 3.41 24.73 -29.37
N ALA A 449 3.56 25.65 -30.32
CA ALA A 449 3.13 27.04 -30.20
C ALA A 449 2.71 27.60 -31.57
N ALA A 450 1.49 28.15 -31.64
CA ALA A 450 0.91 28.72 -32.85
C ALA A 450 1.06 27.79 -34.08
N GLY A 451 0.69 26.52 -33.90
CA GLY A 451 0.69 25.52 -34.98
C GLY A 451 2.05 24.93 -35.35
N LEU A 452 3.15 25.37 -34.75
CA LEU A 452 4.50 24.87 -35.06
C LEU A 452 5.19 24.26 -33.84
N TYR A 453 6.09 23.31 -34.10
CA TYR A 453 6.99 22.75 -33.12
C TYR A 453 8.27 23.59 -32.96
N THR A 454 8.83 23.61 -31.76
CA THR A 454 10.07 24.31 -31.43
C THR A 454 10.77 23.62 -30.25
N ASP A 455 12.08 23.81 -30.08
CA ASP A 455 12.83 23.36 -28.91
C ASP A 455 12.88 24.42 -27.80
N SER A 456 12.47 25.67 -28.08
CA SER A 456 12.51 26.74 -27.09
C SER A 456 11.42 27.80 -27.27
N ILE A 457 10.81 28.16 -26.13
CA ILE A 457 9.86 29.26 -26.01
C ILE A 457 10.40 30.25 -24.98
N LEU A 458 10.35 31.54 -25.29
CA LEU A 458 10.71 32.62 -24.38
C LEU A 458 9.48 33.39 -23.97
N ILE A 459 9.40 33.72 -22.69
CA ILE A 459 8.37 34.59 -22.13
C ILE A 459 9.04 35.91 -21.75
N THR A 460 8.47 37.01 -22.23
CA THR A 460 8.82 38.37 -21.78
C THR A 460 7.63 39.01 -21.10
N VAL A 461 7.92 39.82 -20.09
CA VAL A 461 6.93 40.64 -19.40
C VAL A 461 7.44 42.07 -19.36
N ASN A 462 6.59 43.02 -19.75
CA ASN A 462 6.89 44.45 -19.69
C ASN A 462 5.63 45.26 -19.34
N ASN A 463 5.75 46.59 -19.29
CA ASN A 463 4.62 47.48 -18.96
C ASN A 463 3.41 47.37 -19.90
N SER A 464 3.60 46.82 -21.10
CA SER A 464 2.59 46.65 -22.14
C SER A 464 1.89 45.30 -22.06
N GLY A 465 2.45 44.30 -21.37
CA GLY A 465 1.87 42.98 -21.28
C GLY A 465 2.88 41.85 -21.29
N LEU A 466 2.33 40.65 -21.50
CA LEU A 466 3.09 39.43 -21.69
C LEU A 466 3.22 39.14 -23.20
N ARG A 467 4.42 38.73 -23.63
CA ARG A 467 4.67 38.31 -25.01
C ARG A 467 5.49 37.02 -25.05
N LEU A 468 5.10 36.12 -25.96
CA LEU A 468 5.75 34.83 -26.19
C LEU A 468 6.52 34.83 -27.51
N TYR A 469 7.72 34.25 -27.49
CA TYR A 469 8.57 34.04 -28.65
C TYR A 469 8.90 32.57 -28.79
N ARG A 470 9.04 32.08 -30.03
CA ARG A 470 9.50 30.73 -30.32
C ARG A 470 10.79 30.79 -31.11
N LYS A 471 11.66 29.80 -30.91
CA LYS A 471 12.81 29.60 -31.78
C LYS A 471 12.37 28.93 -33.08
N GLU A 472 12.86 29.42 -34.21
CA GLU A 472 12.66 28.80 -35.53
C GLU A 472 14.01 28.29 -36.06
N LEU A 473 13.98 27.29 -36.95
CA LEU A 473 15.17 26.60 -37.45
C LEU A 473 16.13 27.59 -38.13
N GLY A 474 17.29 27.82 -37.51
CA GLY A 474 18.34 28.68 -38.07
C GLY A 474 18.07 30.18 -38.00
N SER A 475 17.00 30.63 -37.33
CA SER A 475 16.64 32.04 -37.18
C SER A 475 16.65 32.52 -35.73
N GLU A 476 16.39 33.82 -35.55
CA GLU A 476 16.18 34.45 -34.24
C GLU A 476 14.81 34.03 -33.64
N TYR A 477 14.55 34.40 -32.39
CA TYR A 477 13.29 34.14 -31.71
C TYR A 477 12.18 35.05 -32.25
N LEU A 478 11.15 34.47 -32.85
CA LEU A 478 10.03 35.20 -33.44
C LEU A 478 8.81 35.25 -32.49
N PRO A 479 8.12 36.40 -32.39
CA PRO A 479 6.88 36.49 -31.62
C PRO A 479 5.76 35.68 -32.31
N PHE A 480 5.03 34.87 -31.55
CA PHE A 480 3.92 34.06 -32.08
C PHE A 480 2.57 34.30 -31.40
N ASN A 481 2.55 35.10 -30.33
CA ASN A 481 1.31 35.54 -29.69
C ASN A 481 1.31 37.06 -29.56
N SER A 482 0.25 37.70 -30.04
CA SER A 482 0.01 39.13 -29.88
C SER A 482 -0.21 39.47 -28.40
N ILE A 483 0.26 40.64 -27.98
CA ILE A 483 0.21 41.15 -26.60
C ILE A 483 -1.17 40.88 -25.98
N SER A 484 -1.26 39.84 -25.15
CA SER A 484 -2.34 39.71 -24.19
C SER A 484 -1.95 40.50 -22.97
N THR A 485 -2.87 41.32 -22.47
CA THR A 485 -2.55 42.22 -21.36
C THR A 485 -2.21 41.47 -20.07
N THR A 486 -2.61 40.20 -19.93
CA THR A 486 -2.41 39.43 -18.68
C THR A 486 -2.21 37.92 -18.80
N ARG A 487 -2.54 37.25 -19.93
CA ARG A 487 -2.44 35.77 -20.04
C ARG A 487 -2.01 35.25 -21.40
N ALA A 488 -1.16 34.23 -21.45
CA ALA A 488 -0.86 33.51 -22.69
C ALA A 488 -0.65 32.02 -22.42
N SER A 489 -0.70 31.21 -23.49
CA SER A 489 -0.48 29.77 -23.37
C SER A 489 0.24 29.15 -24.56
N PHE A 490 0.84 27.99 -24.31
CA PHE A 490 1.45 27.09 -25.30
C PHE A 490 1.44 25.67 -24.74
N ASN A 491 1.90 24.67 -25.49
CA ASN A 491 1.94 23.28 -25.01
C ASN A 491 3.37 22.74 -24.93
N LEU A 492 3.65 21.96 -23.89
CA LEU A 492 4.72 20.97 -23.92
C LEU A 492 4.18 19.75 -24.67
N GLN A 493 4.91 19.27 -25.68
CA GLN A 493 4.50 18.13 -26.51
C GLN A 493 5.53 17.02 -26.44
N HIS A 494 5.08 15.81 -26.11
CA HIS A 494 5.92 14.62 -26.15
C HIS A 494 5.07 13.39 -26.47
N PHE A 495 5.20 12.84 -27.67
CA PHE A 495 4.30 11.80 -28.19
C PHE A 495 2.83 12.22 -28.06
N ASP A 496 2.05 11.50 -27.25
CA ASP A 496 0.62 11.75 -27.03
C ASP A 496 0.37 12.71 -25.86
N SER A 497 1.42 13.07 -25.11
CA SER A 497 1.33 14.06 -24.04
C SER A 497 1.28 15.47 -24.61
N SER A 498 0.20 16.18 -24.31
CA SER A 498 0.06 17.62 -24.49
C SER A 498 -0.23 18.27 -23.15
N VAL A 499 0.78 18.91 -22.54
CA VAL A 499 0.63 19.64 -21.28
C VAL A 499 0.47 21.12 -21.59
N LEU A 500 -0.69 21.68 -21.23
CA LEU A 500 -0.95 23.10 -21.41
C LEU A 500 -0.14 23.90 -20.40
N VAL A 501 0.65 24.85 -20.89
CA VAL A 501 1.33 25.86 -20.09
C VAL A 501 0.51 27.13 -20.16
N ASP A 502 -0.16 27.49 -19.07
CA ASP A 502 -0.82 28.79 -18.92
C ASP A 502 0.08 29.73 -18.15
N VAL A 503 0.28 30.93 -18.67
CA VAL A 503 1.09 31.96 -18.05
C VAL A 503 0.20 33.15 -17.77
N ALA A 504 0.12 33.54 -16.50
CA ALA A 504 -0.66 34.68 -16.05
C ALA A 504 0.26 35.72 -15.39
N TRP A 505 -0.05 37.00 -15.60
CA TRP A 505 0.68 38.12 -15.02
C TRP A 505 -0.26 39.25 -14.62
N SER A 506 0.04 39.89 -13.48
CA SER A 506 -0.67 41.05 -12.98
C SER A 506 0.25 42.27 -12.96
N LYS A 507 -0.09 43.27 -13.79
CA LYS A 507 0.57 44.58 -13.79
C LYS A 507 0.50 45.29 -12.44
N LEU A 508 -0.57 45.07 -11.67
CA LEU A 508 -0.79 45.74 -10.40
C LEU A 508 0.16 45.26 -9.31
N THR A 509 0.47 43.95 -9.30
CA THR A 509 1.34 43.35 -8.28
C THR A 509 2.77 43.14 -8.77
N GLY A 510 3.02 43.21 -10.07
CA GLY A 510 4.30 42.82 -10.67
C GLY A 510 4.55 41.31 -10.60
N LYS A 511 3.57 40.51 -10.17
CA LYS A 511 3.70 39.06 -10.00
C LYS A 511 3.01 38.31 -11.11
N GLY A 512 3.55 37.14 -11.45
CA GLY A 512 2.91 36.20 -12.35
C GLY A 512 3.07 34.76 -11.89
N ASN A 513 2.43 33.86 -12.63
CA ASN A 513 2.57 32.43 -12.44
C ASN A 513 2.54 31.70 -13.78
N ILE A 514 3.12 30.52 -13.78
CA ILE A 514 3.10 29.55 -14.87
C ILE A 514 2.45 28.28 -14.32
N THR A 515 1.31 27.88 -14.87
CA THR A 515 0.61 26.66 -14.47
C THR A 515 0.71 25.61 -15.58
N LEU A 516 1.23 24.43 -15.21
CA LEU A 516 1.31 23.25 -16.05
C LEU A 516 0.08 22.36 -15.78
N MET A 517 -0.77 22.19 -16.79
CA MET A 517 -2.02 21.42 -16.71
C MET A 517 -1.95 20.20 -17.61
N SER A 518 -2.10 19.03 -17.02
CA SER A 518 -1.91 17.73 -17.67
C SER A 518 -3.09 17.25 -18.54
N SER A 519 -4.26 17.90 -18.47
CA SER A 519 -5.51 17.29 -18.94
C SER A 519 -6.35 18.12 -19.90
N GLY A 520 -5.76 18.98 -20.75
CA GLY A 520 -6.51 19.83 -21.70
C GLY A 520 -7.57 20.76 -21.08
N ASN A 521 -7.75 20.69 -19.76
CA ASN A 521 -8.66 21.47 -18.96
C ASN A 521 -7.94 22.78 -18.66
N THR A 522 -8.57 23.88 -19.05
CA THR A 522 -8.04 25.24 -18.90
C THR A 522 -8.23 25.78 -17.48
N ASN A 523 -8.81 25.00 -16.57
CA ASN A 523 -9.01 25.40 -15.19
C ASN A 523 -7.74 25.11 -14.35
N PRO A 524 -7.03 26.13 -13.85
CA PRO A 524 -5.82 25.93 -13.04
C PRO A 524 -6.09 25.17 -11.72
N SER A 525 -7.36 25.07 -11.29
CA SER A 525 -7.77 24.28 -10.13
C SER A 525 -7.84 22.78 -10.41
N THR A 526 -7.41 22.30 -11.58
CA THR A 526 -7.32 20.88 -11.88
C THR A 526 -6.35 20.16 -10.96
N ASP A 527 -6.83 19.11 -10.32
CA ASP A 527 -6.01 18.18 -9.57
C ASP A 527 -4.83 17.66 -10.43
N GLY A 528 -3.63 17.68 -9.87
CA GLY A 528 -2.37 17.30 -10.53
C GLY A 528 -1.63 18.44 -11.23
N SER A 529 -2.12 19.68 -11.20
CA SER A 529 -1.41 20.83 -11.81
C SER A 529 -0.22 21.29 -10.97
N VAL A 530 0.78 21.88 -11.64
CA VAL A 530 1.98 22.46 -11.00
C VAL A 530 2.02 23.94 -11.33
N THR A 531 2.14 24.79 -10.32
CA THR A 531 2.21 26.25 -10.49
C THR A 531 3.56 26.76 -10.03
N ILE A 532 4.27 27.47 -10.92
CA ILE A 532 5.55 28.12 -10.65
C ILE A 532 5.30 29.63 -10.65
N TYR A 533 5.71 30.33 -9.60
CA TYR A 533 5.56 31.78 -9.52
C TYR A 533 6.77 32.48 -10.12
N PHE A 534 6.59 33.72 -10.56
CA PHE A 534 7.68 34.59 -10.98
C PHE A 534 7.36 36.04 -10.66
N GLU A 535 8.40 36.84 -10.49
CA GLU A 535 8.26 38.28 -10.28
C GLU A 535 8.89 39.09 -11.42
N ASN A 536 8.28 40.23 -11.68
CA ASN A 536 8.68 41.16 -12.72
C ASN A 536 8.81 42.57 -12.13
N SER A 537 9.93 43.21 -12.44
CA SER A 537 10.17 44.62 -12.15
C SER A 537 9.79 45.51 -13.34
N THR A 538 9.95 46.82 -13.20
CA THR A 538 9.85 47.77 -14.33
C THR A 538 10.88 47.50 -15.43
N GLN A 539 11.96 46.77 -15.13
CA GLN A 539 13.03 46.42 -16.07
C GLN A 539 12.87 45.03 -16.71
N GLY A 540 11.81 44.30 -16.37
CA GLY A 540 11.56 42.94 -16.84
C GLY A 540 11.64 41.90 -15.72
N ILE A 541 11.66 40.64 -16.12
CA ILE A 541 11.58 39.48 -15.23
C ILE A 541 12.80 39.48 -14.30
N THR A 542 12.56 39.35 -13.00
CA THR A 542 13.62 39.42 -11.99
C THR A 542 14.12 38.02 -11.63
N TYR A 543 13.22 37.11 -11.23
CA TYR A 543 13.53 35.76 -10.75
C TYR A 543 12.29 34.83 -10.85
N LEU A 544 12.48 33.52 -10.69
CA LEU A 544 11.40 32.53 -10.52
C LEU A 544 11.13 32.31 -9.04
N GLY A 545 9.95 32.68 -8.56
CA GLY A 545 9.53 32.52 -7.17
C GLY A 545 8.48 33.52 -6.70
N HIS A 546 8.07 33.42 -5.44
CA HIS A 546 7.09 34.31 -4.79
C HIS A 546 7.73 35.37 -3.86
N SER A 547 8.97 35.14 -3.41
CA SER A 547 9.80 36.09 -2.65
C SER A 547 11.25 36.03 -3.13
N ASP A 548 12.00 37.11 -2.86
CA ASP A 548 13.24 37.66 -3.45
C ASP A 548 14.46 36.73 -3.69
N SER A 549 14.25 35.50 -4.15
CA SER A 549 15.23 34.49 -4.59
C SER A 549 16.32 34.07 -3.59
N ASP A 550 16.51 34.77 -2.47
CA ASP A 550 17.73 34.63 -1.65
C ASP A 550 17.52 34.04 -0.24
N ARG A 551 16.31 34.12 0.36
CA ARG A 551 16.13 33.77 1.79
C ARG A 551 14.94 32.90 2.15
N VAL A 552 13.87 32.90 1.36
CA VAL A 552 12.65 32.14 1.67
C VAL A 552 12.12 31.50 0.40
N ASN A 553 12.47 30.22 0.18
CA ASN A 553 11.95 29.42 -0.93
C ASN A 553 10.53 28.93 -0.63
N ALA A 554 9.63 29.78 -0.13
CA ALA A 554 8.27 29.37 0.21
C ALA A 554 7.31 29.81 -0.90
N ASN A 555 6.51 28.87 -1.39
CA ASN A 555 5.51 29.06 -2.44
C ASN A 555 6.08 29.42 -3.82
N ASP A 556 7.35 29.16 -4.12
CA ASP A 556 7.91 29.36 -5.47
C ASP A 556 7.32 28.38 -6.48
N ILE A 557 7.08 27.15 -6.04
CA ILE A 557 6.43 26.09 -6.79
C ILE A 557 5.40 25.37 -5.91
N ARG A 558 4.20 25.17 -6.46
CA ARG A 558 3.07 24.55 -5.76
C ARG A 558 2.44 23.45 -6.59
N TYR A 559 2.07 22.36 -5.93
CA TYR A 559 1.32 21.24 -6.51
C TYR A 559 -0.15 21.32 -6.09
N ASN A 560 -1.06 21.21 -7.05
CA ASN A 560 -2.50 21.14 -6.76
C ASN A 560 -2.92 19.68 -6.54
N ASN A 561 -3.41 19.37 -5.34
CA ASN A 561 -4.06 18.10 -5.03
C ASN A 561 -5.52 18.37 -4.63
N LEU A 562 -6.45 17.88 -5.46
CA LEU A 562 -7.90 18.00 -5.26
C LEU A 562 -8.39 19.44 -4.96
N GLY A 563 -7.82 20.43 -5.64
CA GLY A 563 -8.17 21.85 -5.49
C GLY A 563 -7.40 22.60 -4.40
N THR A 564 -6.54 21.90 -3.64
CA THR A 564 -5.67 22.51 -2.63
C THR A 564 -4.25 22.64 -3.15
N LEU A 565 -3.67 23.84 -3.07
CA LEU A 565 -2.29 24.11 -3.50
C LEU A 565 -1.29 23.86 -2.35
N PHE A 566 -0.42 22.88 -2.53
CA PHE A 566 0.64 22.51 -1.60
C PHE A 566 1.98 23.10 -2.03
N ASP A 567 2.67 23.76 -1.11
CA ASP A 567 4.02 24.24 -1.35
C ASP A 567 5.01 23.06 -1.39
N ILE A 568 5.77 22.96 -2.48
CA ILE A 568 6.79 21.92 -2.68
C ILE A 568 8.18 22.52 -2.91
N SER A 569 8.32 23.82 -2.71
CA SER A 569 9.55 24.59 -2.99
C SER A 569 10.72 24.21 -2.07
N GLY A 570 10.44 23.70 -0.88
CA GLY A 570 11.45 23.29 0.10
C GLY A 570 11.94 21.84 -0.04
N LYS A 571 11.42 21.09 -1.03
CA LYS A 571 11.67 19.65 -1.19
C LYS A 571 13.00 19.41 -1.93
N GLU A 572 13.84 18.53 -1.39
CA GLU A 572 15.20 18.22 -1.86
C GLU A 572 15.23 17.02 -2.82
N GLU A 573 14.24 16.14 -2.74
CA GLU A 573 14.14 14.97 -3.59
C GLU A 573 13.29 15.27 -4.83
N ASN A 574 13.48 14.46 -5.88
CA ASN A 574 12.58 14.49 -7.03
C ASN A 574 11.16 14.06 -6.61
N LEU A 575 10.14 14.68 -7.20
CA LEU A 575 8.74 14.42 -6.85
C LEU A 575 7.96 14.01 -8.10
N ARG A 576 7.09 13.00 -7.99
CA ARG A 576 6.21 12.58 -9.08
C ARG A 576 4.79 13.08 -8.86
N THR A 577 4.21 13.69 -9.89
CA THR A 577 2.78 14.07 -9.92
C THR A 577 1.90 12.86 -10.24
N LYS A 578 0.59 12.95 -9.96
CA LYS A 578 -0.36 11.87 -10.30
C LYS A 578 -0.37 11.47 -11.79
N ASN A 579 -0.01 12.39 -12.69
CA ASN A 579 -0.01 12.17 -14.14
C ASN A 579 1.36 11.70 -14.65
N GLY A 580 2.26 11.32 -13.75
CA GLY A 580 3.58 10.79 -14.06
C GLY A 580 4.67 11.82 -14.30
N ALA A 581 4.36 13.11 -14.41
CA ALA A 581 5.41 14.13 -14.55
C ALA A 581 6.31 14.17 -13.31
N ILE A 582 7.62 14.28 -13.50
CA ILE A 582 8.63 14.35 -12.44
C ILE A 582 9.14 15.78 -12.33
N ILE A 583 9.11 16.34 -11.14
CA ILE A 583 9.70 17.64 -10.78
C ILE A 583 11.02 17.32 -10.09
N SER A 584 12.14 17.71 -10.70
CA SER A 584 13.46 17.37 -10.15
C SER A 584 13.89 18.39 -9.11
N ASP A 585 14.36 17.91 -7.95
CA ASP A 585 14.92 18.67 -6.81
C ASP A 585 14.45 20.15 -6.78
N PRO A 586 13.19 20.41 -6.36
CA PRO A 586 12.63 21.75 -6.37
C PRO A 586 13.47 22.78 -5.62
N LYS A 587 14.03 22.41 -4.46
CA LYS A 587 14.76 23.32 -3.57
C LYS A 587 16.12 23.73 -4.14
N PHE A 588 16.88 22.79 -4.72
CA PHE A 588 18.18 23.13 -5.29
C PHE A 588 18.02 23.92 -6.59
N ASN A 589 17.07 23.51 -7.44
CA ASN A 589 16.86 24.17 -8.73
C ASN A 589 16.33 25.60 -8.54
N SER A 590 15.43 25.86 -7.59
CA SER A 590 14.88 27.20 -7.36
C SER A 590 15.93 28.22 -6.92
N LYS A 591 16.96 27.80 -6.16
CA LYS A 591 18.11 28.66 -5.79
C LYS A 591 18.90 29.19 -6.99
N SER A 592 18.80 28.51 -8.13
CA SER A 592 19.44 28.89 -9.39
C SER A 592 18.44 29.46 -10.38
N ASP A 593 17.27 29.91 -9.92
CA ASP A 593 16.22 30.48 -10.76
C ASP A 593 15.80 29.55 -11.92
N GLN A 594 15.81 28.25 -11.63
CA GLN A 594 15.56 27.17 -12.58
C GLN A 594 14.56 26.17 -12.00
N PHE A 595 13.79 25.53 -12.86
CA PHE A 595 13.04 24.31 -12.56
C PHE A 595 13.27 23.30 -13.68
N MET A 596 13.30 22.02 -13.30
CA MET A 596 13.46 20.90 -14.21
C MET A 596 12.27 19.97 -14.09
N ILE A 597 11.65 19.64 -15.23
CA ILE A 597 10.44 18.83 -15.27
C ILE A 597 10.57 17.79 -16.38
N SER A 598 10.20 16.55 -16.08
CA SER A 598 10.17 15.45 -17.04
C SER A 598 8.73 15.03 -17.30
N ILE A 599 8.32 14.98 -18.57
CA ILE A 599 6.95 14.65 -18.98
C ILE A 599 6.91 13.25 -19.62
N PRO A 600 6.01 12.35 -19.19
CA PRO A 600 5.86 11.01 -19.78
C PRO A 600 5.35 11.08 -21.23
N ARG A 601 5.38 9.94 -21.95
CA ARG A 601 4.89 9.85 -23.35
C ARG A 601 3.39 10.08 -23.48
N ASN A 602 2.61 9.81 -22.43
CA ASN A 602 1.18 10.10 -22.36
C ASN A 602 0.75 10.43 -20.91
N VAL A 603 0.61 11.72 -20.59
CA VAL A 603 0.17 12.21 -19.26
C VAL A 603 -1.28 11.87 -18.92
N ASN A 604 -2.14 11.67 -19.93
CA ASN A 604 -3.54 11.28 -19.73
C ASN A 604 -3.70 9.77 -19.56
N ASN A 605 -2.65 9.01 -19.86
CA ASN A 605 -2.63 7.55 -19.77
C ASN A 605 -1.43 7.06 -18.94
N TYR A 606 -1.08 7.78 -17.87
CA TYR A 606 -0.07 7.30 -16.92
C TYR A 606 -0.73 6.38 -15.89
N ARG A 607 -0.50 5.08 -16.02
CA ARG A 607 -1.26 4.05 -15.29
C ARG A 607 -0.36 3.00 -14.65
N ALA A 608 -0.86 2.46 -13.55
CA ALA A 608 -0.29 1.31 -12.85
C ALA A 608 -1.00 0.03 -13.27
N TYR A 609 -0.24 -1.03 -13.51
CA TYR A 609 -0.76 -2.38 -13.70
C TYR A 609 -0.73 -3.12 -12.37
N LEU A 610 -1.90 -3.52 -11.90
CA LEU A 610 -2.04 -4.37 -10.72
C LEU A 610 -2.70 -5.67 -11.09
N ARG A 611 -2.40 -6.72 -10.32
CA ARG A 611 -3.03 -8.02 -10.45
C ARG A 611 -3.35 -8.60 -9.09
N VAL A 612 -4.48 -9.30 -8.99
CA VAL A 612 -4.73 -10.22 -7.87
C VAL A 612 -4.75 -11.63 -8.41
N ALA A 613 -3.80 -12.46 -7.99
CA ALA A 613 -3.65 -13.81 -8.50
C ALA A 613 -3.11 -14.79 -7.46
N ARG A 614 -3.40 -16.08 -7.65
CA ARG A 614 -2.75 -17.15 -6.89
C ARG A 614 -1.35 -17.42 -7.43
N PRO A 615 -0.37 -17.71 -6.57
CA PRO A 615 0.92 -18.18 -7.04
C PRO A 615 0.85 -19.53 -7.76
N ARG A 616 1.82 -19.79 -8.63
CA ARG A 616 2.03 -21.13 -9.18
C ARG A 616 2.59 -22.06 -8.10
N ASP A 617 2.28 -23.35 -8.20
CA ASP A 617 2.65 -24.37 -7.20
C ASP A 617 4.18 -24.53 -7.02
N SER A 618 4.96 -23.93 -7.91
CA SER A 618 6.41 -23.97 -7.98
C SER A 618 7.09 -22.63 -7.67
N LEU A 619 6.48 -21.73 -6.89
CA LEU A 619 7.21 -20.52 -6.47
C LEU A 619 8.57 -20.94 -5.93
N PRO A 620 9.69 -20.47 -6.51
CA PRO A 620 10.98 -20.67 -5.90
C PRO A 620 10.90 -20.02 -4.52
N ILE A 621 10.92 -20.83 -3.47
CA ILE A 621 10.99 -20.31 -2.11
C ILE A 621 12.37 -19.66 -2.00
N THR A 622 12.46 -18.37 -2.33
CA THR A 622 13.63 -17.55 -2.04
C THR A 622 13.66 -17.39 -0.52
N THR A 623 14.43 -18.26 0.12
CA THR A 623 14.66 -18.26 1.57
C THR A 623 15.35 -16.99 2.05
#